data_AF-A0A7J4J3U3-F1
#
_entry.id   AF-A0A7J4J3U3-F1
#
_cell.length_a   1.000
_cell.length_b   1.000
_cell.length_c   1.000
_cell.angle_alpha   90.00
_cell.angle_beta   90.00
_cell.angle_gamma   90.00
#
_symmetry.space_group_name_H-M   'P 1'
#
loop_
_entity.id
_entity.type
_entity.pdbx_description
1 polymer ?
#
loop_
_entity_poly.entity_id
_entity_poly.type
_entity_poly.pdbx_seq_one_letter_code
_entity_poly.pdbx_strand_id
1 'polypeptide(L)'
;MEEGKKLEVEFKQTAKGSWYIGSLKVGADNVEELNTFIDSTVIFLHTKVDKMNKSIESRDFHPASPPAIELNDEEKRLFEKLRSMRLDLAKAENTPPYMIFHDSVLKRLAKAKPITKEEMIEVDGIGERNFDKYGVYFLTVIRNYSLGADNRG
;
A
#
# COMPACT_ATOMS: atom_id res chain seq x y z
N MET A 1 31.55 28.35 17.03
CA MET A 1 31.90 27.13 16.27
C MET A 1 30.76 26.17 16.58
N GLU A 2 29.80 26.01 15.66
CA GLU A 2 28.65 25.14 15.90
C GLU A 2 29.11 23.68 15.84
N GLU A 3 29.06 23.02 16.99
CA GLU A 3 29.32 21.59 17.13
C GLU A 3 28.15 20.85 16.47
N GLY A 4 28.38 20.34 15.26
CA GLY A 4 27.33 19.76 14.43
C GLY A 4 26.57 18.65 15.16
N LYS A 5 25.23 18.77 15.19
CA LYS A 5 24.30 17.82 15.80
C LYS A 5 24.69 16.37 15.46
N LYS A 6 24.98 15.58 16.49
CA LYS A 6 25.49 14.21 16.34
C LYS A 6 24.33 13.23 16.23
N LEU A 7 24.20 12.60 15.07
CA LEU A 7 23.31 11.46 14.83
C LEU A 7 24.12 10.17 14.88
N GLU A 8 23.70 9.22 15.70
CA GLU A 8 24.30 7.90 15.81
C GLU A 8 23.25 6.82 15.59
N VAL A 9 23.54 5.89 14.68
CA VAL A 9 22.64 4.81 14.27
C VAL A 9 23.38 3.48 14.34
N GLU A 10 22.80 2.52 15.04
CA GLU A 10 23.33 1.17 15.12
C GLU A 10 22.67 0.27 14.06
N PHE A 11 23.46 -0.25 13.12
CA PHE A 11 23.01 -1.23 12.13
C PHE A 11 23.46 -2.63 12.51
N LYS A 12 22.57 -3.62 12.36
CA LYS A 12 22.87 -5.03 12.59
C LYS A 12 22.43 -5.87 11.40
N GLN A 13 23.23 -6.87 11.04
CA GLN A 13 22.93 -7.84 10.00
C GLN A 13 22.70 -9.21 10.61
N THR A 14 21.63 -9.88 10.20
CA THR A 14 21.34 -11.28 10.56
C THR A 14 22.17 -12.25 9.72
N ALA A 15 22.38 -13.47 10.20
CA ALA A 15 23.10 -14.51 9.47
C ALA A 15 22.45 -14.88 8.11
N LYS A 16 21.17 -14.54 7.90
CA LYS A 16 20.43 -14.73 6.63
C LYS A 16 20.50 -13.52 5.69
N GLY A 17 21.29 -12.49 6.04
CA GLY A 17 21.51 -11.32 5.20
C GLY A 17 20.54 -10.15 5.40
N SER A 18 19.52 -10.28 6.26
CA SER A 18 18.58 -9.20 6.57
C SER A 18 19.22 -8.16 7.50
N TRP A 19 19.03 -6.87 7.21
CA TRP A 19 19.54 -5.74 7.98
C TRP A 19 18.44 -5.12 8.84
N TYR A 20 18.77 -4.69 10.05
CA TYR A 20 17.86 -3.93 10.91
C TYR A 20 18.59 -2.80 11.62
N ILE A 21 17.81 -1.76 11.95
CA ILE A 21 18.27 -0.60 12.70
C ILE A 21 17.90 -0.84 14.16
N GLY A 22 18.90 -0.81 15.03
CA GLY A 22 18.73 -0.98 16.47
C GLY A 22 18.35 0.35 17.12
N SER A 23 19.29 0.95 17.86
CA SER A 23 19.08 2.22 18.54
C SER A 23 19.40 3.42 17.65
N LEU A 24 18.56 4.46 17.73
CA LEU A 24 18.76 5.78 17.12
C LEU A 24 18.95 6.80 18.24
N LYS A 25 20.08 7.49 18.27
CA LYS A 25 20.34 8.58 19.22
C LYS A 25 20.47 9.90 18.46
N VAL A 26 19.69 10.88 18.89
CA VAL A 26 19.67 12.23 18.33
C VAL A 26 20.02 13.21 19.44
N GLY A 27 21.07 14.00 19.23
CA GLY A 27 21.33 15.18 20.08
C GLY A 27 20.39 16.32 19.69
N ALA A 28 19.53 16.74 20.62
CA ALA A 28 18.68 17.92 20.51
C ALA A 28 18.66 18.63 21.86
N ASP A 29 18.76 19.96 21.85
CA ASP A 29 18.81 20.77 23.07
C ASP A 29 17.42 21.03 23.64
N ASN A 30 16.37 20.83 22.83
CA ASN A 30 14.96 20.94 23.23
C ASN A 30 14.01 20.10 22.35
N VAL A 31 12.75 19.97 22.79
CA VAL A 31 11.69 19.17 22.14
C VAL A 31 11.32 19.71 20.76
N GLU A 32 11.36 21.03 20.55
CA GLU A 32 10.97 21.64 19.28
C GLU A 32 12.02 21.40 18.19
N GLU A 33 13.29 21.39 18.58
CA GLU A 33 14.42 21.00 17.76
C GLU A 33 14.40 19.50 17.44
N LEU A 34 14.05 18.66 18.41
CA LEU A 34 13.85 17.22 18.21
C LEU A 34 12.69 16.95 17.23
N ASN A 35 11.57 17.66 17.37
CA ASN A 35 10.42 17.52 16.47
C ASN A 35 10.77 17.98 15.05
N THR A 36 11.43 19.13 14.90
CA THR A 36 11.92 19.61 13.59
C THR A 36 12.88 18.61 12.95
N PHE A 37 13.73 17.98 13.76
CA PHE A 37 14.64 16.93 13.31
C PHE A 37 13.90 15.66 12.89
N ILE A 38 12.91 15.21 13.67
CA ILE A 38 12.09 14.05 13.35
C ILE A 38 11.26 14.31 12.09
N ASP A 39 10.61 15.47 11.97
CA ASP A 39 9.79 15.83 10.80
C ASP A 39 10.64 15.86 9.54
N SER A 40 11.81 16.50 9.58
CA SER A 40 12.74 16.53 8.44
C SER A 40 13.30 15.14 8.12
N THR A 41 13.61 14.32 9.13
CA THR A 41 14.09 12.94 8.94
C THR A 41 12.99 12.03 8.38
N VAL A 42 11.75 12.14 8.87
CA VAL A 42 10.59 11.36 8.40
C VAL A 42 10.21 11.76 6.99
N ILE A 43 10.24 13.05 6.64
CA ILE A 43 10.02 13.53 5.27
C ILE A 43 11.15 13.06 4.35
N PHE A 44 12.41 13.15 4.80
CA PHE A 44 13.56 12.67 4.03
C PHE A 44 13.49 11.15 3.81
N LEU A 45 13.14 10.38 4.84
CA LEU A 45 12.95 8.94 4.74
C LEU A 45 11.77 8.59 3.85
N HIS A 46 10.62 9.24 3.96
CA HIS A 46 9.50 9.07 3.02
C HIS A 46 9.93 9.35 1.60
N THR A 47 10.60 10.48 1.37
CA THR A 47 11.08 10.86 0.03
C THR A 47 12.11 9.88 -0.52
N LYS A 48 13.02 9.38 0.32
CA LYS A 48 14.06 8.42 -0.07
C LYS A 48 13.45 7.04 -0.29
N VAL A 49 12.50 6.62 0.55
CA VAL A 49 11.72 5.38 0.38
C VAL A 49 10.88 5.46 -0.90
N ASP A 50 10.26 6.59 -1.22
CA ASP A 50 9.52 6.79 -2.47
C ASP A 50 10.43 6.75 -3.69
N LYS A 51 11.62 7.35 -3.61
CA LYS A 51 12.65 7.27 -4.66
C LYS A 51 13.23 5.86 -4.79
N MET A 52 13.41 5.15 -3.69
CA MET A 52 13.83 3.75 -3.67
C MET A 52 12.72 2.85 -4.24
N ASN A 53 11.46 3.07 -3.90
CA ASN A 53 10.31 2.36 -4.46
C ASN A 53 10.21 2.59 -5.98
N LYS A 54 10.37 3.84 -6.45
CA LYS A 54 10.46 4.17 -7.89
C LYS A 54 11.67 3.53 -8.58
N SER A 55 12.77 3.33 -7.86
CA SER A 55 13.98 2.67 -8.38
C SER A 55 13.83 1.14 -8.40
N ILE A 56 13.11 0.57 -7.42
CA ILE A 56 12.73 -0.86 -7.34
C ILE A 56 11.74 -1.20 -8.46
N GLU A 57 10.82 -0.29 -8.81
CA GLU A 57 9.98 -0.43 -10.02
C GLU A 57 10.79 -0.53 -11.32
N SER A 58 12.06 -0.08 -11.33
CA SER A 58 12.95 -0.09 -12.50
C SER A 58 14.06 -1.16 -12.47
N ARG A 59 14.20 -1.92 -11.39
CA ARG A 59 15.24 -2.96 -11.25
C ARG A 59 14.65 -4.26 -10.67
N ASP A 60 14.19 -5.12 -11.56
CA ASP A 60 14.24 -6.59 -11.49
C ASP A 60 14.09 -7.25 -10.10
N PHE A 61 13.02 -6.93 -9.37
CA PHE A 61 12.35 -7.92 -8.54
C PHE A 61 11.02 -8.29 -9.20
N HIS A 62 11.12 -9.18 -10.20
CA HIS A 62 10.00 -9.98 -10.67
C HIS A 62 9.93 -11.25 -9.80
N PRO A 63 9.12 -11.34 -8.72
CA PRO A 63 8.44 -12.62 -8.50
C PRO A 63 7.61 -12.80 -9.77
N ALA A 64 7.90 -13.84 -10.56
CA ALA A 64 7.35 -14.09 -11.91
C ALA A 64 6.08 -13.28 -12.14
N SER A 65 6.14 -12.25 -13.00
CA SER A 65 5.00 -11.35 -13.26
C SER A 65 3.76 -12.23 -13.35
N PRO A 66 2.82 -12.14 -12.39
CA PRO A 66 1.61 -12.95 -12.49
C PRO A 66 1.07 -12.69 -13.89
N PRO A 67 0.74 -13.73 -14.67
CA PRO A 67 0.38 -13.59 -16.07
C PRO A 67 -0.58 -12.41 -16.19
N ALA A 68 -0.30 -11.53 -17.16
CA ALA A 68 -1.04 -10.28 -17.33
C ALA A 68 -2.54 -10.58 -17.17
N ILE A 69 -3.15 -10.05 -16.11
CA ILE A 69 -4.54 -10.34 -15.82
C ILE A 69 -5.36 -9.60 -16.86
N GLU A 70 -5.65 -10.28 -17.96
CA GLU A 70 -6.47 -9.75 -19.04
C GLU A 70 -7.91 -9.70 -18.58
N LEU A 71 -8.51 -8.51 -18.65
CA LEU A 71 -9.90 -8.28 -18.28
C LEU A 71 -10.74 -8.18 -19.54
N ASN A 72 -11.89 -8.84 -19.57
CA ASN A 72 -12.93 -8.56 -20.56
C ASN A 72 -13.60 -7.20 -20.29
N ASP A 73 -14.48 -6.73 -21.17
CA ASP A 73 -15.04 -5.39 -21.05
C ASP A 73 -15.95 -5.19 -19.83
N GLU A 74 -16.63 -6.25 -19.38
CA GLU A 74 -17.42 -6.20 -18.15
C GLU A 74 -16.51 -6.13 -16.91
N GLU A 75 -15.44 -6.91 -16.88
CA GLU A 75 -14.45 -6.90 -15.81
C GLU A 75 -13.70 -5.57 -15.74
N LYS A 76 -13.40 -4.93 -16.88
CA LYS A 76 -12.81 -3.58 -16.94
C LYS A 76 -13.73 -2.55 -16.30
N ARG A 77 -15.04 -2.60 -16.58
CA ARG A 77 -16.03 -1.69 -15.97
C ARG A 77 -16.07 -1.84 -14.45
N LEU A 78 -16.08 -3.08 -13.94
CA LEU A 78 -16.00 -3.34 -12.51
C LEU A 78 -14.67 -2.85 -11.92
N PHE A 79 -13.55 -3.13 -12.59
CA PHE A 79 -12.23 -2.68 -12.17
C PHE A 79 -12.16 -1.15 -11.97
N GLU A 80 -12.73 -0.35 -12.89
CA GLU A 80 -12.77 1.11 -12.72
C GLU A 80 -13.61 1.54 -11.52
N LYS A 81 -14.74 0.86 -11.23
CA LYS A 81 -15.52 1.12 -10.01
C LYS A 81 -14.73 0.80 -8.74
N LEU A 82 -13.99 -0.31 -8.72
CA LEU A 82 -13.11 -0.67 -7.59
C LEU A 82 -11.97 0.35 -7.43
N ARG A 83 -11.44 0.86 -8.55
CA ARG A 83 -10.40 1.89 -8.54
C ARG A 83 -10.90 3.21 -7.95
N SER A 84 -12.13 3.60 -8.27
CA SER A 84 -12.79 4.76 -7.66
C SER A 84 -12.94 4.57 -6.15
N MET A 85 -13.49 3.43 -5.73
CA MET A 85 -13.65 3.11 -4.30
C MET A 85 -12.31 3.17 -3.54
N ARG A 86 -11.24 2.63 -4.15
CA ARG A 86 -9.90 2.70 -3.58
C ARG A 86 -9.40 4.13 -3.41
N LEU A 87 -9.65 4.99 -4.40
CA LEU A 87 -9.24 6.39 -4.34
C LEU A 87 -9.97 7.14 -3.21
N ASP A 88 -11.26 6.89 -3.04
CA ASP A 88 -12.08 7.55 -2.02
C ASP A 88 -11.64 7.14 -0.60
N LEU A 89 -11.39 5.86 -0.39
CA LEU A 89 -10.83 5.35 0.86
C LEU A 89 -9.42 5.91 1.13
N ALA A 90 -8.57 6.04 0.11
CA ALA A 90 -7.23 6.59 0.27
C ALA A 90 -7.24 8.06 0.68
N LYS A 91 -8.15 8.84 0.10
CA LYS A 91 -8.37 10.24 0.50
C LYS A 91 -8.84 10.31 1.95
N ALA A 92 -9.77 9.45 2.36
CA ALA A 92 -10.28 9.42 3.74
C ALA A 92 -9.19 9.08 4.77
N GLU A 93 -8.28 8.16 4.43
CA GLU A 93 -7.18 7.72 5.30
C GLU A 93 -5.89 8.55 5.12
N ASN A 94 -5.92 9.58 4.27
CA ASN A 94 -4.76 10.39 3.86
C ASN A 94 -3.52 9.54 3.49
N THR A 95 -3.75 8.48 2.72
CA THR A 95 -2.74 7.49 2.33
C THR A 95 -2.72 7.32 0.81
N PRO A 96 -1.59 6.93 0.19
CA PRO A 96 -1.57 6.62 -1.24
C PRO A 96 -2.52 5.47 -1.61
N PRO A 97 -3.28 5.54 -2.73
CA PRO A 97 -4.26 4.52 -3.12
C PRO A 97 -3.74 3.08 -3.15
N TYR A 98 -2.50 2.87 -3.61
CA TYR A 98 -1.92 1.54 -3.72
C TYR A 98 -1.71 0.84 -2.36
N MET A 99 -1.69 1.59 -1.24
CA MET A 99 -1.57 1.05 0.11
C MET A 99 -2.86 0.37 0.63
N ILE A 100 -4.00 0.61 -0.02
CA ILE A 100 -5.26 -0.07 0.31
C ILE A 100 -5.30 -1.43 -0.36
N PHE A 101 -5.18 -1.45 -1.70
CA PHE A 101 -5.03 -2.66 -2.52
C PHE A 101 -4.24 -2.32 -3.77
N HIS A 102 -3.32 -3.19 -4.19
CA HIS A 102 -2.63 -3.07 -5.48
C HIS A 102 -3.58 -3.33 -6.66
N ASP A 103 -3.22 -2.82 -7.84
CA ASP A 103 -4.01 -3.05 -9.07
C ASP A 103 -4.18 -4.54 -9.39
N SER A 104 -3.16 -5.37 -9.11
CA SER A 104 -3.25 -6.82 -9.29
C SER A 104 -4.39 -7.44 -8.47
N VAL A 105 -4.57 -7.00 -7.22
CA VAL A 105 -5.66 -7.44 -6.35
C VAL A 105 -7.01 -6.95 -6.88
N LEU A 106 -7.10 -5.68 -7.31
CA LEU A 106 -8.34 -5.15 -7.91
C LEU A 106 -8.74 -5.90 -9.19
N LYS A 107 -7.78 -6.27 -10.03
CA LYS A 107 -8.04 -7.07 -11.24
C LYS A 107 -8.51 -8.49 -10.89
N ARG A 108 -7.91 -9.11 -9.86
CA ARG A 108 -8.37 -10.42 -9.36
C ARG A 108 -9.79 -10.35 -8.80
N LEU A 109 -10.10 -9.30 -8.01
CA LEU A 109 -11.45 -9.05 -7.52
C LEU A 109 -12.45 -8.85 -8.66
N ALA A 110 -12.07 -8.10 -9.70
CA ALA A 110 -12.92 -7.88 -10.87
C ALA A 110 -13.22 -9.19 -11.64
N LYS A 111 -12.25 -10.11 -11.69
CA LYS A 111 -12.45 -11.45 -12.27
C LYS A 111 -13.26 -12.39 -11.39
N ALA A 112 -12.90 -12.48 -10.11
CA ALA A 112 -13.50 -13.43 -9.18
C ALA A 112 -14.94 -13.02 -8.80
N LYS A 113 -15.24 -11.71 -8.82
CA LYS A 113 -16.54 -11.13 -8.45
C LYS A 113 -17.13 -11.71 -7.15
N PRO A 114 -16.34 -11.81 -6.05
CA PRO A 114 -16.83 -12.40 -4.80
C PRO A 114 -18.04 -11.63 -4.27
N ILE A 115 -19.04 -12.36 -3.77
CA ILE A 115 -20.27 -11.78 -3.19
C ILE A 115 -20.37 -12.04 -1.68
N THR A 116 -19.50 -12.91 -1.15
CA THR A 116 -19.35 -13.25 0.26
C THR A 116 -17.95 -12.87 0.80
N LYS A 117 -17.81 -12.84 2.13
CA LYS A 117 -16.52 -12.59 2.79
C LYS A 117 -15.53 -13.71 2.48
N GLU A 118 -16.03 -14.94 2.52
CA GLU A 118 -15.28 -16.17 2.36
C GLU A 118 -14.63 -16.22 0.98
N GLU A 119 -15.43 -16.00 -0.08
CA GLU A 119 -14.93 -15.91 -1.47
C GLU A 119 -13.92 -14.77 -1.65
N MET A 120 -14.08 -13.65 -0.93
CA MET A 120 -13.18 -12.51 -1.04
C MET A 120 -11.81 -12.78 -0.39
N ILE A 121 -11.78 -13.54 0.71
CA ILE A 121 -10.54 -13.92 1.39
C ILE A 121 -9.76 -14.97 0.58
N GLU A 122 -10.43 -15.78 -0.23
CA GLU A 122 -9.78 -16.71 -1.16
C GLU A 122 -9.03 -16.00 -2.30
N VAL A 123 -9.26 -14.69 -2.51
CA VAL A 123 -8.54 -13.92 -3.53
C VAL A 123 -7.12 -13.60 -3.08
N ASP A 124 -6.14 -14.13 -3.81
CA ASP A 124 -4.71 -13.89 -3.58
C ASP A 124 -4.39 -12.40 -3.37
N GLY A 125 -3.81 -12.07 -2.22
CA GLY A 125 -3.44 -10.70 -1.82
C GLY A 125 -4.44 -10.04 -0.87
N ILE A 126 -5.51 -10.74 -0.48
CA ILE A 126 -6.49 -10.29 0.52
C ILE A 126 -6.35 -11.16 1.78
N GLY A 127 -5.61 -10.67 2.77
CA GLY A 127 -5.61 -11.28 4.10
C GLY A 127 -6.78 -10.79 4.96
N GLU A 128 -7.07 -11.50 6.06
CA GLU A 128 -8.15 -11.16 7.00
C GLU A 128 -8.07 -9.70 7.47
N ARG A 129 -6.88 -9.23 7.84
CA ARG A 129 -6.66 -7.84 8.29
C ARG A 129 -7.05 -6.79 7.23
N ASN A 130 -6.79 -7.07 5.96
CA ASN A 130 -7.16 -6.17 4.87
C ASN A 130 -8.67 -6.22 4.62
N PHE A 131 -9.27 -7.41 4.74
CA PHE A 131 -10.71 -7.56 4.65
C PHE A 131 -11.42 -6.77 5.78
N ASP A 132 -10.96 -6.92 7.02
CA ASP A 132 -11.60 -6.26 8.16
C ASP A 132 -11.52 -4.73 8.05
N LYS A 133 -10.44 -4.19 7.47
CA LYS A 133 -10.27 -2.74 7.30
C LYS A 133 -11.01 -2.19 6.08
N TYR A 134 -10.93 -2.85 4.94
CA TYR A 134 -11.43 -2.31 3.67
C TYR A 134 -12.39 -3.24 2.90
N GLY A 135 -12.35 -4.54 3.18
CA GLY A 135 -13.04 -5.58 2.41
C GLY A 135 -14.53 -5.33 2.22
N VAL A 136 -15.23 -4.89 3.27
CA VAL A 136 -16.67 -4.61 3.23
C VAL A 136 -17.04 -3.56 2.17
N TYR A 137 -16.22 -2.53 1.99
CA TYR A 137 -16.47 -1.48 1.00
C TYR A 137 -16.37 -2.02 -0.44
N PHE A 138 -15.32 -2.79 -0.72
CA PHE A 138 -15.13 -3.41 -2.04
C PHE A 138 -16.18 -4.49 -2.30
N LEU A 139 -16.52 -5.31 -1.31
CA LEU A 139 -17.56 -6.34 -1.42
C LEU A 139 -18.92 -5.72 -1.76
N THR A 140 -19.23 -4.57 -1.18
CA THR A 140 -20.45 -3.81 -1.48
C THR A 140 -20.49 -3.35 -2.94
N VAL A 141 -19.37 -2.81 -3.47
CA VAL A 141 -19.28 -2.40 -4.88
C VAL A 141 -19.48 -3.60 -5.81
N ILE A 142 -18.82 -4.72 -5.53
CA ILE A 142 -18.91 -5.94 -6.34
C ILE A 142 -20.33 -6.48 -6.32
N ARG A 143 -20.97 -6.56 -5.14
CA ARG A 143 -22.36 -7.03 -5.01
C ARG A 143 -23.33 -6.14 -5.78
N ASN A 144 -23.20 -4.82 -5.67
CA ASN A 144 -24.06 -3.87 -6.38
C ASN A 144 -23.90 -3.98 -7.91
N TYR A 145 -22.68 -4.24 -8.36
CA TYR A 145 -22.39 -4.48 -9.77
C TYR A 145 -23.00 -5.79 -10.27
N SER A 146 -22.75 -6.91 -9.58
CA SER A 146 -23.22 -8.24 -9.96
C SER A 146 -24.75 -8.39 -9.90
N LEU A 147 -25.42 -7.70 -8.99
CA LEU A 147 -26.89 -7.71 -8.87
C LEU A 147 -27.58 -6.70 -9.80
N GLY A 148 -26.83 -5.99 -10.66
CA GLY A 148 -27.39 -5.10 -11.67
C GLY A 148 -27.94 -3.77 -11.16
N ALA A 149 -27.64 -3.40 -9.90
CA ALA A 149 -28.05 -2.11 -9.34
C ALA A 149 -27.33 -0.92 -10.00
N ASP A 150 -26.17 -1.17 -10.61
CA ASP A 150 -25.23 -0.14 -11.10
C ASP A 150 -24.81 -0.34 -12.58
N ASN A 151 -25.53 -1.18 -13.33
CA ASN A 151 -25.27 -1.45 -14.75
C ASN A 151 -25.96 -0.46 -15.71
N ARG A 152 -26.50 0.66 -15.19
CA ARG A 152 -27.11 1.73 -16.00
C ARG A 152 -26.10 2.86 -16.20
N GLY A 153 -25.16 2.66 -17.13
CA GLY A 153 -24.13 3.63 -17.51
C GLY A 153 -23.64 3.42 -18.92
#